data_AF-A0A8C9UDI4-F1
#
_entry.id   AF-A0A8C9UDI4-F1
#
_cell.length_a   1.000
_cell.length_b   1.000
_cell.length_c   1.000
_cell.angle_alpha   90.00
_cell.angle_beta   90.00
_cell.angle_gamma   90.00
#
_symmetry.space_group_name_H-M   'P 1'
#
loop_
_entity.id
_entity.type
_entity.pdbx_description
1 polymer ?
#
loop_
_entity_poly.entity_id
_entity_poly.type
_entity_poly.pdbx_seq_one_letter_code
_entity_poly.pdbx_strand_id
1 'polypeptide(L)'
;MDFTWGVSSSAHQIEGGWDADGKGPSIWDNFTHVPGNVNNNDTGDIACDSYNKVEEDIYMLRALGVKNYRFSLSWPRIFPTGRNNSINTYKVDGVNLKGYNAWSLMDNFEWVDGYDPRFGLHQIDFDNPNRPRTPKRSAVYYAEIIRNNGRAHLHHHQL
;
A
#
# COMPACT_ATOMS: atom_id res chain seq x y z
N MET A 1 -8.85 19.27 20.62
CA MET A 1 -8.26 18.30 19.68
C MET A 1 -6.79 18.61 19.62
N ASP A 2 -5.92 17.64 19.90
CA ASP A 2 -4.47 17.84 19.86
C ASP A 2 -3.96 17.57 18.45
N PHE A 3 -3.35 18.59 17.84
CA PHE A 3 -2.76 18.47 16.52
C PHE A 3 -1.57 17.51 16.58
N THR A 4 -1.51 16.53 15.66
CA THR A 4 -0.47 15.51 15.67
C THR A 4 0.38 15.58 14.41
N TRP A 5 1.70 15.72 14.58
CA TRP A 5 2.67 15.68 13.50
C TRP A 5 3.09 14.24 13.19
N GLY A 6 3.18 13.91 11.90
CA GLY A 6 3.55 12.59 11.42
C GLY A 6 4.19 12.63 10.04
N VAL A 7 4.77 11.50 9.65
CA VAL A 7 5.35 11.28 8.31
C VAL A 7 4.70 10.06 7.66
N SER A 8 4.78 9.97 6.34
CA SER A 8 4.13 8.91 5.58
C SER A 8 5.06 8.30 4.54
N SER A 9 4.91 7.01 4.30
CA SER A 9 5.62 6.25 3.27
C SER A 9 4.66 5.30 2.53
N SER A 10 5.21 4.58 1.56
CA SER A 10 4.52 3.49 0.88
C SER A 10 5.47 2.32 0.60
N ALA A 11 4.96 1.09 0.69
CA ALA A 11 5.76 -0.13 0.62
C ALA A 11 6.69 -0.18 -0.60
N HIS A 12 6.16 -0.08 -1.82
CA HIS A 12 6.97 -0.20 -3.04
C HIS A 12 8.01 0.92 -3.18
N GLN A 13 7.77 2.11 -2.62
CA GLN A 13 8.69 3.24 -2.75
C GLN A 13 9.89 3.16 -1.80
N ILE A 14 9.78 2.44 -0.66
CA ILE A 14 10.83 2.46 0.37
C ILE A 14 11.33 1.08 0.81
N GLU A 15 10.52 0.01 0.72
CA GLU A 15 10.90 -1.30 1.25
C GLU A 15 12.11 -1.87 0.49
N GLY A 16 12.02 -1.99 -0.83
CA GLY A 16 12.94 -2.86 -1.58
C GLY A 16 12.64 -4.33 -1.34
N GLY A 17 13.64 -5.21 -1.47
CA GLY A 17 13.53 -6.65 -1.23
C GLY A 17 12.43 -7.30 -2.09
N TRP A 18 12.37 -6.92 -3.37
CA TRP A 18 11.21 -7.16 -4.23
C TRP A 18 10.80 -8.63 -4.43
N ASP A 19 11.75 -9.57 -4.32
CA ASP A 19 11.57 -11.01 -4.46
C ASP A 19 11.93 -11.79 -3.18
N ALA A 20 12.27 -11.06 -2.11
CA ALA A 20 12.62 -11.66 -0.84
C ALA A 20 11.41 -12.31 -0.18
N ASP A 21 11.68 -13.40 0.56
CA ASP A 21 10.80 -13.85 1.64
C ASP A 21 9.37 -14.19 1.19
N GLY A 22 9.27 -14.71 -0.03
CA GLY A 22 8.02 -15.17 -0.64
C GLY A 22 7.15 -14.06 -1.21
N LYS A 23 7.63 -12.82 -1.31
CA LYS A 23 6.91 -11.74 -2.00
C LYS A 23 6.69 -12.08 -3.48
N GLY A 24 5.46 -11.89 -3.96
CA GLY A 24 5.14 -11.98 -5.38
C GLY A 24 5.45 -10.70 -6.17
N PRO A 25 5.46 -10.75 -7.51
CA PRO A 25 5.58 -9.56 -8.33
C PRO A 25 4.30 -8.69 -8.23
N SER A 26 4.48 -7.39 -8.04
CA SER A 26 3.43 -6.38 -8.17
C SER A 26 3.36 -5.81 -9.58
N ILE A 27 2.30 -5.03 -9.85
CA ILE A 27 2.17 -4.25 -11.09
C ILE A 27 3.38 -3.32 -11.26
N TRP A 28 3.85 -2.69 -10.17
CA TRP A 28 4.96 -1.75 -10.23
C TRP A 28 6.31 -2.43 -10.42
N ASP A 29 6.53 -3.62 -9.84
CA ASP A 29 7.74 -4.40 -10.13
C ASP A 29 7.81 -4.67 -11.65
N ASN A 30 6.75 -5.22 -12.22
CA ASN A 30 6.66 -5.48 -13.67
C ASN A 30 6.82 -4.21 -14.53
N PHE A 31 6.23 -3.08 -14.10
CA PHE A 31 6.31 -1.83 -14.84
C PHE A 31 7.74 -1.26 -14.84
N THR A 32 8.41 -1.27 -13.68
CA THR A 32 9.76 -0.68 -13.53
C THR A 32 10.85 -1.56 -14.14
N HIS A 33 10.64 -2.88 -14.26
CA HIS A 33 11.56 -3.80 -14.94
C HIS A 33 11.55 -3.68 -16.48
N VAL A 34 10.63 -2.92 -17.07
CA VAL A 34 10.62 -2.64 -18.51
C VAL A 34 11.52 -1.42 -18.81
N PRO A 35 12.60 -1.57 -19.60
CA PRO A 35 13.49 -0.46 -19.92
C PRO A 35 12.75 0.73 -20.57
N GLY A 36 13.08 1.94 -20.14
CA GLY A 36 12.51 3.19 -20.62
C GLY A 36 11.25 3.67 -19.90
N ASN A 37 10.63 2.84 -19.05
CA ASN A 37 9.45 3.24 -18.27
C ASN A 37 9.77 4.17 -17.10
N VAL A 38 10.98 4.07 -16.56
CA VAL A 38 11.47 4.91 -15.47
C VAL A 38 12.76 5.58 -15.90
N ASN A 39 12.97 6.82 -15.46
CA ASN A 39 14.24 7.52 -15.65
C ASN A 39 15.41 6.66 -15.16
N ASN A 40 16.52 6.67 -15.92
CA ASN A 40 17.71 5.85 -15.67
C ASN A 40 17.49 4.33 -15.64
N ASN A 41 16.28 3.84 -15.97
CA ASN A 41 15.85 2.45 -15.75
C ASN A 41 15.93 2.02 -14.28
N ASP A 42 15.68 2.95 -13.35
CA ASP A 42 15.63 2.64 -11.91
C ASP A 42 14.46 1.67 -11.60
N THR A 43 14.67 0.77 -10.65
CA THR A 43 13.67 -0.20 -10.19
C THR A 43 13.36 -0.06 -8.69
N GLY A 44 12.23 -0.60 -8.26
CA GLY A 44 11.88 -0.72 -6.84
C GLY A 44 12.59 -1.87 -6.12
N ASP A 45 13.58 -2.52 -6.73
CA ASP A 45 14.16 -3.78 -6.23
C ASP A 45 14.86 -3.61 -4.88
N ILE A 46 15.60 -2.51 -4.74
CA ILE A 46 16.27 -2.09 -3.51
C ILE A 46 15.55 -0.88 -2.88
N ALA A 47 15.07 0.06 -3.70
CA ALA A 47 14.43 1.30 -3.22
C ALA A 47 15.29 2.02 -2.16
N CYS A 48 14.72 2.33 -0.99
CA CYS A 48 15.45 2.87 0.17
C CYS A 48 15.98 1.80 1.13
N ASP A 49 15.81 0.52 0.80
CA ASP A 49 16.24 -0.64 1.60
C ASP A 49 15.63 -0.69 3.01
N SER A 50 14.46 -0.07 3.21
CA SER A 50 13.75 -0.09 4.49
C SER A 50 13.42 -1.52 4.94
N TYR A 51 13.27 -2.46 4.01
CA TYR A 51 13.07 -3.88 4.28
C TYR A 51 14.15 -4.47 5.20
N ASN A 52 15.41 -4.07 4.99
CA ASN A 52 16.55 -4.53 5.77
C ASN A 52 17.00 -3.52 6.84
N LYS A 53 16.47 -2.29 6.83
CA LYS A 53 16.91 -1.15 7.66
C LYS A 53 15.83 -0.57 8.56
N VAL A 54 14.86 -1.41 8.94
CA VAL A 54 13.72 -1.01 9.79
C VAL A 54 14.18 -0.37 11.11
N GLU A 55 15.28 -0.86 11.70
CA GLU A 55 15.78 -0.34 12.98
C GLU A 55 16.30 1.09 12.84
N GLU A 56 17.04 1.38 11.77
CA GLU A 56 17.53 2.72 11.45
C GLU A 56 16.37 3.67 11.14
N ASP A 57 15.36 3.22 10.41
CA ASP A 57 14.17 4.03 10.12
C ASP A 57 13.40 4.39 11.40
N ILE A 58 13.21 3.42 12.30
CA ILE A 58 12.60 3.66 13.61
C ILE A 58 13.42 4.65 14.43
N TYR A 59 14.75 4.57 14.38
CA TYR A 59 15.62 5.54 15.04
C TYR A 59 15.41 6.95 14.50
N MET A 60 15.35 7.14 13.18
CA MET A 60 15.08 8.45 12.56
C MET A 60 13.69 8.99 12.94
N LEU A 61 12.65 8.14 12.93
CA LEU A 61 11.31 8.53 13.38
C LEU A 61 11.30 9.00 14.83
N ARG A 62 12.01 8.29 15.72
CA ARG A 62 12.15 8.68 17.13
C ARG A 62 12.91 9.98 17.29
N ALA A 63 14.02 10.16 16.57
CA ALA A 63 14.83 11.37 16.60
C ALA A 63 14.04 12.61 16.14
N LEU A 64 13.17 12.46 15.13
CA LEU A 64 12.25 13.52 14.68
C LEU A 64 11.12 13.82 15.68
N GLY A 65 10.88 12.94 16.65
CA GLY A 65 9.82 13.10 17.65
C GLY A 65 8.40 12.96 17.07
N VAL A 66 8.25 12.36 15.87
CA VAL A 66 6.93 12.18 15.25
C VAL A 66 6.07 11.24 16.09
N LYS A 67 4.76 11.52 16.12
CA LYS A 67 3.81 10.75 16.91
C LYS A 67 2.99 9.77 16.07
N ASN A 68 2.91 10.02 14.77
CA ASN A 68 2.25 9.15 13.81
C ASN A 68 3.19 8.82 12.64
N TYR A 69 3.23 7.54 12.26
CA TYR A 69 3.86 7.09 11.03
C TYR A 69 2.86 6.27 10.23
N ARG A 70 2.52 6.75 9.02
CA ARG A 70 1.62 6.04 8.10
C ARG A 70 2.45 5.34 7.05
N PHE A 71 2.23 4.04 6.88
CA PHE A 71 2.82 3.25 5.80
C PHE A 71 1.71 2.45 5.11
N SER A 72 1.98 1.96 3.89
CA SER A 72 1.14 0.97 3.22
C SER A 72 1.72 -0.42 3.38
N LEU A 73 0.88 -1.45 3.33
CA LEU A 73 1.33 -2.84 3.28
C LEU A 73 1.54 -3.27 1.83
N SER A 74 2.62 -3.98 1.57
CA SER A 74 2.85 -4.63 0.30
C SER A 74 1.89 -5.82 0.13
N TRP A 75 0.82 -5.64 -0.65
CA TRP A 75 -0.14 -6.72 -0.95
C TRP A 75 0.52 -8.02 -1.44
N PRO A 76 1.48 -8.01 -2.38
CA PRO A 76 2.13 -9.25 -2.81
C PRO A 76 3.05 -9.87 -1.75
N ARG A 77 3.40 -9.18 -0.66
CA ARG A 77 4.05 -9.82 0.50
C ARG A 77 3.05 -10.63 1.32
N ILE A 78 1.78 -10.24 1.35
CA ILE A 78 0.71 -10.94 2.08
C ILE A 78 0.10 -12.03 1.20
N PHE A 79 -0.19 -11.71 -0.06
CA PHE A 79 -0.79 -12.59 -1.05
C PHE A 79 0.04 -12.58 -2.34
N PRO A 80 1.06 -13.44 -2.50
CA PRO A 80 1.99 -13.38 -3.63
C PRO A 80 1.33 -13.54 -5.00
N THR A 81 0.18 -14.21 -5.10
CA THR A 81 -0.58 -14.30 -6.36
C THR A 81 -1.70 -13.27 -6.46
N GLY A 82 -1.78 -12.34 -5.52
CA GLY A 82 -2.84 -11.33 -5.41
C GLY A 82 -4.20 -11.85 -4.91
N ARG A 83 -4.31 -13.15 -4.59
CA ARG A 83 -5.56 -13.80 -4.19
C ARG A 83 -5.53 -14.23 -2.73
N ASN A 84 -6.67 -14.20 -2.05
CA ASN A 84 -6.78 -14.52 -0.63
C ASN A 84 -6.40 -15.97 -0.26
N ASN A 85 -6.34 -16.88 -1.25
CA ASN A 85 -5.94 -18.27 -1.07
C ASN A 85 -4.42 -18.49 -1.13
N SER A 86 -3.63 -17.44 -1.39
CA SER A 86 -2.17 -17.51 -1.49
C SER A 86 -1.52 -16.78 -0.32
N ILE A 87 -1.90 -17.03 0.93
CA ILE A 87 -1.28 -16.29 2.05
C ILE A 87 0.21 -16.65 2.19
N ASN A 88 1.09 -15.64 2.24
CA ASN A 88 2.49 -15.84 2.58
C ASN A 88 2.63 -15.97 4.10
N THR A 89 3.24 -17.06 4.54
CA THR A 89 3.40 -17.39 5.97
C THR A 89 4.72 -16.91 6.54
N TYR A 90 5.62 -16.37 5.72
CA TYR A 90 7.03 -16.16 6.08
C TYR A 90 7.28 -15.26 7.30
N LYS A 91 6.37 -14.37 7.71
CA LYS A 91 6.55 -13.49 8.89
C LYS A 91 5.21 -13.02 9.45
N VAL A 92 4.24 -13.92 9.59
CA VAL A 92 2.99 -13.60 10.30
C VAL A 92 3.24 -13.71 11.81
N ASP A 93 4.11 -12.86 12.34
CA ASP A 93 4.36 -12.77 13.78
C ASP A 93 3.49 -11.67 14.40
N GLY A 94 3.15 -11.87 15.68
CA GLY A 94 2.14 -11.15 16.48
C GLY A 94 2.37 -9.65 16.72
N VAL A 95 2.65 -8.89 15.68
CA VAL A 95 2.75 -7.43 15.70
C VAL A 95 1.35 -6.82 15.86
N ASN A 96 1.18 -6.04 16.91
CA ASN A 96 -0.04 -5.29 17.18
C ASN A 96 -0.16 -4.10 16.21
N LEU A 97 -0.69 -4.35 15.01
CA LEU A 97 -1.04 -3.34 14.02
C LEU A 97 -2.16 -2.45 14.56
N LYS A 98 -1.85 -1.19 14.83
CA LYS A 98 -2.81 -0.19 15.35
C LYS A 98 -3.70 0.44 14.28
N GLY A 99 -3.43 0.20 12.99
CA GLY A 99 -4.23 0.72 11.90
C GLY A 99 -3.73 0.28 10.53
N TYR A 100 -4.65 0.19 9.58
CA TYR A 100 -4.39 -0.04 8.15
C TYR A 100 -4.89 1.19 7.39
N ASN A 101 -4.10 1.69 6.45
CA ASN A 101 -4.48 2.84 5.62
C ASN A 101 -4.52 2.42 4.16
N ALA A 102 -5.66 2.62 3.51
CA ALA A 102 -5.75 2.54 2.04
C ALA A 102 -4.78 3.54 1.39
N TRP A 103 -4.25 3.16 0.22
CA TRP A 103 -3.24 3.95 -0.51
C TRP A 103 -3.72 5.38 -0.79
N SER A 104 -4.96 5.54 -1.25
CA SER A 104 -5.61 6.84 -1.39
C SER A 104 -7.14 6.73 -1.27
N LEU A 105 -7.77 7.79 -0.76
CA LEU A 105 -9.23 7.90 -0.71
C LEU A 105 -9.84 8.08 -2.10
N MET A 106 -9.12 8.75 -3.00
CA MET A 106 -9.56 9.12 -4.35
C MET A 106 -8.42 8.97 -5.35
N ASP A 107 -8.76 8.89 -6.64
CA ASP A 107 -7.77 8.85 -7.72
C ASP A 107 -6.81 10.03 -7.63
N ASN A 108 -5.53 9.76 -7.85
CA ASN A 108 -4.45 10.73 -7.73
C ASN A 108 -3.70 10.88 -9.05
N PHE A 109 -2.95 11.97 -9.15
CA PHE A 109 -2.02 12.19 -10.23
C PHE A 109 -0.78 11.32 -10.00
N GLU A 110 -0.32 10.65 -11.05
CA GLU A 110 0.90 9.88 -11.11
C GLU A 110 1.85 10.56 -12.10
N TRP A 111 3.11 10.73 -11.70
CA TRP A 111 4.07 11.64 -12.35
C TRP A 111 4.02 11.66 -13.88
N VAL A 112 4.31 10.52 -14.51
CA VAL A 112 4.38 10.38 -15.97
C VAL A 112 3.05 9.95 -16.59
N ASP A 113 2.21 9.25 -15.83
CA ASP A 113 0.94 8.67 -16.34
C ASP A 113 -0.26 9.61 -16.15
N GLY A 114 -0.05 10.77 -15.53
CA GLY A 114 -1.07 11.74 -15.23
C GLY A 114 -2.18 11.14 -14.36
N TYR A 115 -3.43 11.30 -14.78
CA TYR A 115 -4.56 10.72 -14.05
C TYR A 115 -4.96 9.34 -14.55
N ASP A 116 -4.34 8.79 -15.60
CA ASP A 116 -4.81 7.56 -16.22
C ASP A 116 -4.95 6.38 -15.22
N PRO A 117 -3.98 6.16 -14.31
CA PRO A 117 -4.15 5.18 -13.25
C PRO A 117 -5.20 5.60 -12.21
N ARG A 118 -6.17 4.72 -11.94
CA ARG A 118 -7.31 4.99 -11.03
C ARG A 118 -7.18 4.23 -9.71
N PHE A 119 -6.24 4.63 -8.86
CA PHE A 119 -5.89 3.91 -7.62
C PHE A 119 -6.80 4.16 -6.41
N GLY A 120 -7.61 5.22 -6.41
CA GLY A 120 -8.39 5.61 -5.24
C GLY A 120 -9.59 4.72 -4.97
N LEU A 121 -10.07 4.74 -3.72
CA LEU A 121 -11.36 4.16 -3.36
C LEU A 121 -12.52 4.87 -4.08
N HIS A 122 -12.38 6.15 -4.38
CA HIS A 122 -13.34 6.94 -5.15
C HIS A 122 -12.77 7.29 -6.51
N GLN A 123 -13.57 7.04 -7.55
CA GLN A 123 -13.29 7.52 -8.89
C GLN A 123 -13.57 9.02 -8.96
N ILE A 124 -12.71 9.74 -9.68
CA ILE A 124 -12.93 11.13 -10.05
C ILE A 124 -13.26 11.19 -11.55
N ASP A 125 -14.34 11.88 -11.89
CA ASP A 125 -14.59 12.31 -13.27
C ASP A 125 -13.77 13.57 -13.56
N PHE A 126 -12.75 13.44 -14.39
CA PHE A 126 -11.84 14.53 -14.74
C PHE A 126 -12.35 15.37 -15.93
N ASP A 127 -13.34 14.88 -16.68
CA ASP A 127 -13.94 15.58 -17.82
C ASP A 127 -15.01 16.57 -17.34
N ASN A 128 -15.56 16.35 -16.16
CA ASN A 128 -16.48 17.27 -15.51
C ASN A 128 -15.74 18.31 -14.65
N PRO A 129 -15.93 19.62 -14.88
CA PRO A 129 -15.24 20.67 -14.09
C PRO A 129 -15.57 20.64 -12.60
N ASN A 130 -16.74 20.09 -12.22
CA ASN A 130 -17.13 19.92 -10.83
C ASN A 130 -16.45 18.72 -10.15
N ARG A 131 -15.73 17.89 -10.92
CA ARG A 131 -15.00 16.70 -10.47
C ARG A 131 -15.79 15.82 -9.50
N PRO A 132 -16.99 15.34 -9.87
CA PRO A 132 -17.79 14.51 -8.98
C PRO A 132 -17.00 13.25 -8.55
N ARG A 133 -17.23 12.83 -7.30
CA ARG A 133 -16.61 11.65 -6.67
C ARG A 133 -17.61 10.51 -6.67
N THR A 134 -17.26 9.36 -7.24
CA THR A 134 -18.11 8.16 -7.23
C THR A 134 -17.40 7.03 -6.49
N PRO A 135 -18.01 6.42 -5.45
CA PRO A 135 -17.39 5.32 -4.74
C PRO A 135 -17.22 4.10 -5.66
N LYS A 136 -16.02 3.52 -5.67
CA LYS A 136 -15.78 2.24 -6.34
C LYS A 136 -16.22 1.07 -5.46
N ARG A 137 -16.27 -0.14 -6.02
CA ARG A 137 -16.56 -1.36 -5.26
C ARG A 137 -15.60 -1.56 -4.09
N SER A 138 -14.33 -1.17 -4.26
CA SER A 138 -13.32 -1.19 -3.20
C SER A 138 -13.67 -0.27 -2.04
N ALA A 139 -14.32 0.89 -2.26
CA ALA A 139 -14.79 1.76 -1.17
C ALA A 139 -15.85 1.08 -0.31
N VAL A 140 -16.79 0.38 -0.94
CA VAL A 140 -17.86 -0.36 -0.24
C VAL A 140 -17.26 -1.48 0.60
N TYR A 141 -16.37 -2.28 0.01
CA TYR A 141 -15.69 -3.36 0.71
C TYR A 141 -14.79 -2.85 1.85
N TYR A 142 -14.06 -1.76 1.61
CA TYR A 142 -13.22 -1.14 2.64
C TYR A 142 -14.06 -0.60 3.80
N ALA A 143 -15.22 -0.01 3.52
CA ALA A 143 -16.16 0.43 4.57
C ALA A 143 -16.70 -0.75 5.39
N GLU A 144 -16.92 -1.92 4.78
CA GLU A 144 -17.31 -3.14 5.49
C GLU A 144 -16.18 -3.62 6.41
N ILE A 145 -14.94 -3.68 5.91
CA ILE A 145 -13.75 -4.02 6.73
C ILE A 145 -13.66 -3.09 7.95
N ILE A 146 -13.80 -1.78 7.75
CA ILE A 146 -13.77 -0.80 8.85
C ILE A 146 -14.89 -1.07 9.86
N ARG A 147 -16.13 -1.25 9.40
CA ARG A 147 -17.28 -1.55 10.27
C ARG A 147 -17.06 -2.81 11.10
N ASN A 148 -16.38 -3.80 10.53
CA ASN A 148 -16.07 -5.07 11.18
C ASN A 148 -14.75 -5.04 11.96
N ASN A 149 -14.12 -3.87 12.11
CA ASN A 149 -12.83 -3.70 12.77
C ASN A 149 -11.76 -4.68 12.25
N GLY A 150 -11.66 -4.83 10.93
CA GLY A 150 -10.70 -5.71 10.27
C GLY A 150 -11.11 -7.19 10.22
N ARG A 151 -12.27 -7.58 10.77
CA ARG A 151 -12.74 -8.98 10.73
C ARG A 151 -13.43 -9.28 9.39
N ALA A 152 -12.82 -10.12 8.57
CA ALA A 152 -13.49 -10.65 7.40
C ALA A 152 -14.60 -11.64 7.82
N HIS A 153 -15.78 -11.56 7.21
CA HIS A 153 -16.74 -12.65 7.24
C HIS A 153 -16.17 -13.80 6.42
N LEU A 154 -15.42 -14.68 7.07
CA LEU A 154 -15.21 -16.02 6.54
C LEU A 154 -16.58 -16.70 6.56
N HIS A 155 -17.21 -16.81 5.39
CA HIS A 155 -18.24 -17.82 5.21
C HIS A 155 -17.56 -19.17 5.44
N HIS A 156 -17.62 -19.65 6.68
CA HIS A 156 -17.50 -21.07 6.96
C HIS A 156 -18.63 -21.74 6.19
N HIS A 157 -18.32 -22.26 5.00
CA HIS A 157 -19.05 -23.42 4.52
C HIS A 157 -18.76 -24.53 5.54
N GLN A 158 -19.70 -24.72 6.46
CA GLN A 158 -19.78 -25.90 7.30
C GLN A 158 -20.25 -27.08 6.44
N LEU A 159 -19.60 -28.22 6.73
CA LEU A 159 -19.82 -29.60 6.26
C LEU A 159 -19.18 -29.96 4.92
#